data_AF-K0RSC8-F1
#
_entry.id   AF-K0RSC8-F1
#
_cell.length_a   1.000
_cell.length_b   1.000
_cell.length_c   1.000
_cell.angle_alpha   90.00
_cell.angle_beta   90.00
_cell.angle_gamma   90.00
#
_symmetry.space_group_name_H-M   'P 1'
#
loop_
_entity.id
_entity.type
_entity.pdbx_description
1 polymer ?
#
loop_
_entity_poly.entity_id
_entity_poly.type
_entity_poly.pdbx_seq_one_letter_code
_entity_poly.pdbx_strand_id
1 'polypeptide(L)'
;MGSVGGQGGGGGSQGGGGGGQGGGSRSGPMTGKGVALNTHFCEAKFGGAYSKMLETKMLGREDPNKIISCQYIKKHAGGILPPLPTSKERDPKNKQTQMCPSYHILKQCNNTCGRAYDHVPYDHNGTHYTGLKKWSDKCIVTQGEMDTMLAANGGKITLE
;
A
#
# COMPACT_ATOMS: atom_id res chain seq x y z
N MET A 1 -63.19 -9.97 21.32
CA MET A 1 -63.23 -8.58 21.85
C MET A 1 -62.00 -7.88 21.29
N GLY A 2 -62.05 -7.31 20.08
CA GLY A 2 -62.26 -5.88 19.76
C GLY A 2 -60.89 -5.26 19.40
N SER A 3 -60.50 -5.01 18.13
CA SER A 3 -60.85 -3.89 17.21
C SER A 3 -60.73 -2.53 17.92
N VAL A 4 -60.03 -1.46 17.46
CA VAL A 4 -59.84 -0.84 16.13
C VAL A 4 -58.65 0.16 16.24
N GLY A 5 -57.78 0.36 15.22
CA GLY A 5 -57.75 1.54 14.31
C GLY A 5 -56.62 2.52 14.68
N GLY A 6 -55.88 3.27 13.83
CA GLY A 6 -55.77 3.59 12.39
C GLY A 6 -54.42 4.36 12.23
N GLN A 7 -53.69 4.44 11.10
CA GLN A 7 -53.96 4.96 9.75
C GLN A 7 -53.13 6.25 9.46
N GLY A 8 -52.49 6.30 8.28
CA GLY A 8 -51.88 7.50 7.65
C GLY A 8 -50.34 7.49 7.68
N GLY A 9 -49.60 7.33 6.57
CA GLY A 9 -49.60 8.12 5.32
C GLY A 9 -48.41 9.10 5.40
N GLY A 10 -47.54 9.36 4.43
CA GLY A 10 -47.39 9.09 3.01
C GLY A 10 -46.37 10.12 2.46
N GLY A 11 -45.73 9.84 1.31
CA GLY A 11 -44.87 10.78 0.55
C GLY A 11 -43.40 10.78 1.01
N GLY A 12 -42.40 10.43 0.20
CA GLY A 12 -42.07 10.99 -1.12
C GLY A 12 -41.36 12.34 -0.90
N SER A 13 -40.13 12.61 -1.32
CA SER A 13 -39.50 12.31 -2.61
C SER A 13 -38.00 12.64 -2.58
N GLN A 14 -37.25 12.03 -3.52
CA GLN A 14 -36.12 12.60 -4.30
C GLN A 14 -34.83 13.03 -3.57
N GLY A 15 -33.62 12.84 -4.11
CA GLY A 15 -33.18 12.40 -5.44
C GLY A 15 -32.10 11.30 -5.34
N GLY A 16 -31.76 10.58 -6.40
CA GLY A 16 -31.66 11.03 -7.79
C GLY A 16 -30.20 11.35 -8.10
N GLY A 17 -29.53 10.42 -8.78
CA GLY A 17 -28.14 10.53 -9.25
C GLY A 17 -27.45 9.16 -9.14
N GLY A 18 -27.53 8.24 -10.10
CA GLY A 18 -27.69 8.44 -11.53
C GLY A 18 -26.35 8.80 -12.18
N GLY A 19 -25.66 7.78 -12.71
CA GLY A 19 -24.68 7.94 -13.78
C GLY A 19 -23.23 8.24 -13.37
N GLY A 20 -22.33 7.35 -13.76
CA GLY A 20 -20.90 7.60 -13.65
C GLY A 20 -19.99 6.41 -13.97
N GLN A 21 -20.33 5.61 -14.99
CA GLN A 21 -19.30 4.79 -15.65
C GLN A 21 -18.46 5.74 -16.51
N GLY A 22 -17.26 6.07 -16.03
CA GLY A 22 -16.20 6.78 -16.76
C GLY A 22 -14.91 6.50 -15.99
N GLY A 23 -13.98 5.69 -16.47
CA GLY A 23 -13.30 5.97 -17.73
C GLY A 23 -12.45 7.22 -17.53
N GLY A 24 -11.36 7.10 -16.76
CA GLY A 24 -10.57 8.26 -16.37
C GLY A 24 -9.29 7.87 -15.64
N SER A 25 -8.32 7.41 -16.42
CA SER A 25 -6.92 7.20 -16.02
C SER A 25 -6.32 8.48 -15.42
N ARG A 26 -6.44 8.69 -14.11
CA ARG A 26 -5.73 9.77 -13.39
C ARG A 26 -5.40 9.36 -11.95
N SER A 27 -4.56 8.35 -11.78
CA SER A 27 -3.94 8.06 -10.48
C SER A 27 -2.55 8.69 -10.40
N GLY A 28 -2.53 10.02 -10.46
CA GLY A 28 -1.48 10.81 -9.82
C GLY A 28 -1.52 10.61 -8.30
N PRO A 29 -0.72 11.36 -7.50
CA PRO A 29 -0.88 11.31 -6.05
C PRO A 29 -2.34 11.56 -5.69
N MET A 30 -2.92 10.69 -4.85
CA MET A 30 -4.32 10.82 -4.44
C MET A 30 -4.41 12.12 -3.64
N THR A 31 -4.87 13.18 -4.29
CA THR A 31 -5.04 14.49 -3.66
C THR A 31 -6.53 14.67 -3.44
N GLY A 32 -6.96 14.44 -2.20
CA GLY A 32 -8.35 14.52 -1.79
C GLY A 32 -8.43 14.55 -0.27
N LYS A 33 -9.59 14.96 0.27
CA LYS A 33 -9.88 14.86 1.70
C LYS A 33 -9.69 13.40 2.12
N GLY A 34 -8.60 13.14 2.83
CA GLY A 34 -8.33 11.87 3.47
C GLY A 34 -7.22 11.00 2.86
N VAL A 35 -6.15 11.64 2.43
CA VAL A 35 -4.88 10.99 2.10
C VAL A 35 -3.79 11.61 2.98
N ALA A 36 -3.00 10.77 3.64
CA ALA A 36 -1.81 11.21 4.36
C ALA A 36 -0.65 11.32 3.37
N LEU A 37 -0.14 12.54 3.17
CA LEU A 37 1.02 12.81 2.34
C LEU A 37 2.27 12.93 3.22
N ASN A 38 3.34 12.25 2.83
CA ASN A 38 4.62 12.36 3.51
C ASN A 38 5.41 13.56 2.98
N THR A 39 5.29 14.68 3.68
CA THR A 39 6.04 15.91 3.37
C THR A 39 7.54 15.79 3.68
N HIS A 40 7.95 14.76 4.44
CA HIS A 40 9.34 14.47 4.82
C HIS A 40 9.91 13.27 4.06
N PHE A 41 9.44 13.04 2.83
CA PHE A 41 9.88 11.94 1.98
C PHE A 41 11.40 11.96 1.77
N CYS A 42 12.05 10.81 1.96
CA CYS A 42 13.48 10.66 1.75
C CYS A 42 13.76 10.23 0.30
N GLU A 43 13.83 11.20 -0.60
CA GLU A 43 14.08 10.98 -2.03
C GLU A 43 15.36 10.15 -2.26
N ALA A 44 16.44 10.47 -1.53
CA ALA A 44 17.72 9.79 -1.66
C ALA A 44 17.66 8.27 -1.37
N LYS A 45 16.77 7.82 -0.49
CA LYS A 45 16.58 6.39 -0.21
C LYS A 45 15.47 5.77 -1.06
N PHE A 46 14.34 6.45 -1.20
CA PHE A 46 13.13 5.81 -1.73
C PHE A 46 12.73 6.28 -3.12
N GLY A 47 13.40 7.29 -3.70
CA GLY A 47 13.08 7.82 -5.03
C GLY A 47 13.10 6.75 -6.12
N GLY A 48 14.13 5.89 -6.15
CA GLY A 48 14.20 4.79 -7.12
C GLY A 48 13.06 3.78 -6.98
N ALA A 49 12.74 3.37 -5.74
CA ALA A 49 11.62 2.47 -5.47
C ALA A 49 10.26 3.11 -5.81
N TYR A 50 10.11 4.40 -5.52
CA TYR A 50 8.94 5.19 -5.85
C TYR A 50 8.72 5.28 -7.37
N SER A 51 9.76 5.66 -8.13
CA SER A 51 9.71 5.74 -9.59
C SER A 51 9.37 4.38 -10.20
N LYS A 52 10.03 3.30 -9.78
CA LYS A 52 9.72 1.93 -10.22
C LYS A 52 8.25 1.57 -9.96
N MET A 53 7.71 1.95 -8.79
CA MET A 53 6.29 1.74 -8.47
C MET A 53 5.33 2.59 -9.29
N LEU A 54 5.73 3.79 -9.73
CA LEU A 54 4.90 4.63 -10.60
C LEU A 54 4.91 4.13 -12.05
N GLU A 55 6.08 3.84 -12.59
CA GLU A 55 6.28 3.40 -13.99
C GLU A 55 5.47 2.13 -14.29
N THR A 56 5.39 1.22 -13.32
CA THR A 56 4.75 -0.07 -13.50
C THR A 56 3.23 -0.03 -13.37
N LYS A 57 2.62 1.08 -12.94
CA LYS A 57 1.15 1.17 -12.77
C LYS A 57 0.38 0.90 -14.05
N MET A 58 0.89 1.41 -15.18
CA MET A 58 0.24 1.32 -16.49
C MET A 58 0.51 -0.01 -17.22
N LEU A 59 1.49 -0.78 -16.74
CA LEU A 59 1.84 -2.05 -17.35
C LEU A 59 0.75 -3.11 -17.12
N GLY A 60 0.63 -4.00 -18.10
CA GLY A 60 -0.24 -5.19 -18.02
C GLY A 60 0.17 -6.09 -16.86
N ARG A 61 -0.75 -6.96 -16.41
CA ARG A 61 -0.48 -7.89 -15.29
C ARG A 61 0.61 -8.91 -15.60
N GLU A 62 0.80 -9.24 -16.87
CA GLU A 62 1.79 -10.22 -17.35
C GLU A 62 3.07 -9.57 -17.86
N ASP A 63 3.19 -8.24 -17.75
CA ASP A 63 4.40 -7.54 -18.19
C ASP A 63 5.57 -7.90 -17.27
N PRO A 64 6.73 -8.33 -17.80
CA PRO A 64 7.88 -8.70 -16.99
C PRO A 64 8.39 -7.53 -16.13
N ASN A 65 8.14 -6.28 -16.52
CA ASN A 65 8.54 -5.11 -15.72
C ASN A 65 7.50 -4.77 -14.65
N LYS A 66 6.34 -5.43 -14.59
CA LYS A 66 5.32 -5.18 -13.57
C LYS A 66 5.84 -5.57 -12.18
N ILE A 67 5.74 -4.67 -11.20
CA ILE A 67 6.01 -5.04 -9.80
C ILE A 67 4.99 -6.06 -9.32
N ILE A 68 5.49 -7.14 -8.74
CA ILE A 68 4.67 -8.18 -8.12
C ILE A 68 4.33 -7.83 -6.67
N SER A 69 3.21 -8.34 -6.18
CA SER A 69 2.84 -8.13 -4.78
C SER A 69 3.79 -8.90 -3.85
N CYS A 70 4.10 -8.33 -2.68
CA CYS A 70 4.87 -9.03 -1.65
C CYS A 70 4.21 -10.37 -1.25
N GLN A 71 2.89 -10.52 -1.40
CA GLN A 71 2.20 -11.79 -1.17
C GLN A 71 2.54 -12.84 -2.23
N TYR A 72 2.69 -12.43 -3.49
CA TYR A 72 3.17 -13.30 -4.57
C TYR A 72 4.58 -13.79 -4.27
N ILE A 73 5.47 -12.88 -3.85
CA ILE A 73 6.82 -13.24 -3.41
C ILE A 73 6.76 -14.29 -2.30
N LYS A 74 5.98 -14.08 -1.22
CA LYS A 74 5.82 -15.06 -0.14
C LYS A 74 5.35 -16.44 -0.62
N LYS A 75 4.38 -16.46 -1.54
CA LYS A 75 3.78 -17.69 -2.05
C LYS A 75 4.76 -18.51 -2.90
N HIS A 76 5.56 -17.84 -3.72
CA HIS A 76 6.42 -18.49 -4.71
C HIS A 76 7.87 -18.65 -4.25
N ALA A 77 8.33 -17.84 -3.29
CA ALA A 77 9.67 -17.94 -2.74
C ALA A 77 9.83 -19.10 -1.74
N GLY A 78 8.75 -19.55 -1.10
CA GLY A 78 8.84 -20.45 0.07
C GLY A 78 9.55 -19.81 1.28
N GLY A 79 9.98 -18.55 1.16
CA GLY A 79 10.76 -17.82 2.13
C GLY A 79 9.94 -16.82 2.94
N ILE A 80 10.37 -16.61 4.18
CA ILE A 80 9.93 -15.52 5.03
C ILE A 80 10.47 -14.23 4.39
N LEU A 81 9.61 -13.35 3.87
CA LEU A 81 10.05 -11.99 3.53
C LEU A 81 10.78 -11.41 4.74
N PRO A 82 11.87 -10.63 4.55
CA PRO A 82 12.46 -9.90 5.65
C PRO A 82 11.34 -9.16 6.39
N PRO A 83 11.29 -9.25 7.73
CA PRO A 83 10.27 -8.55 8.48
C PRO A 83 10.38 -7.07 8.14
N LEU A 84 9.22 -6.41 8.04
CA LEU A 84 9.25 -4.96 7.99
C LEU A 84 9.97 -4.45 9.26
N PRO A 85 10.66 -3.31 9.17
CA PRO A 85 11.20 -2.68 10.36
C PRO A 85 10.06 -2.20 11.26
N THR A 86 10.31 -2.26 12.57
CA THR A 86 9.39 -1.73 13.58
C THR A 86 9.27 -0.22 13.46
N SER A 87 8.07 0.29 13.71
CA SER A 87 7.84 1.73 13.87
C SER A 87 8.56 2.26 15.12
N LYS A 88 9.01 3.52 15.12
CA LYS A 88 9.38 4.20 16.38
C LYS A 88 8.17 4.56 17.23
N GLU A 89 6.99 4.60 16.62
CA GLU A 89 5.72 4.92 17.26
C GLU A 89 4.98 3.64 17.66
N ARG A 90 4.24 3.73 18.76
CA ARG A 90 3.37 2.66 19.25
C ARG A 90 1.93 2.99 18.93
N ASP A 91 1.09 1.95 18.83
CA ASP A 91 -0.35 2.17 18.72
C ASP A 91 -0.95 2.70 20.06
N PRO A 92 -2.23 3.13 20.09
CA PRO A 92 -2.86 3.62 21.32
C PRO A 92 -2.99 2.58 22.44
N LYS A 93 -2.79 1.30 22.12
CA LYS A 93 -2.76 0.19 23.07
C LYS A 93 -1.31 -0.11 23.52
N ASN A 94 -0.38 0.79 23.24
CA ASN A 94 1.05 0.69 23.54
C ASN A 94 1.76 -0.49 22.86
N LYS A 95 1.16 -1.05 21.78
CA LYS A 95 1.74 -2.17 21.04
C LYS A 95 2.74 -1.68 20.01
N GLN A 96 3.85 -2.39 19.91
CA GLN A 96 4.85 -2.17 18.89
C GLN A 96 4.25 -2.48 17.51
N THR A 97 4.27 -1.50 16.61
CA THR A 97 3.79 -1.68 15.23
C THR A 97 4.95 -1.75 14.24
N GLN A 98 4.63 -2.06 12.99
CA GLN A 98 5.55 -2.08 11.87
C GLN A 98 5.45 -0.79 11.08
N MET A 99 6.53 -0.42 10.39
CA MET A 99 6.51 0.76 9.52
C MET A 99 5.48 0.63 8.40
N CYS A 100 5.00 1.75 7.87
CA CYS A 100 4.03 1.87 6.78
C CYS A 100 4.75 2.12 5.43
N PRO A 101 4.93 1.11 4.57
CA PRO A 101 5.66 1.27 3.31
C PRO A 101 4.97 2.25 2.36
N SER A 102 3.64 2.34 2.40
CA SER A 102 2.91 3.30 1.56
C SER A 102 3.26 4.74 1.94
N TYR A 103 3.27 5.09 3.22
CA TYR A 103 3.61 6.44 3.63
C TYR A 103 5.09 6.78 3.39
N HIS A 104 5.99 5.85 3.71
CA HIS A 104 7.43 6.11 3.65
C HIS A 104 8.07 5.92 2.27
N ILE A 105 7.57 5.00 1.45
CA ILE A 105 8.14 4.67 0.13
C ILE A 105 7.26 5.22 -1.00
N LEU A 106 5.93 5.13 -0.87
CA LEU A 106 5.00 5.65 -1.89
C LEU A 106 4.65 7.13 -1.71
N LYS A 107 5.23 7.80 -0.70
CA LYS A 107 4.98 9.21 -0.35
C LYS A 107 3.53 9.52 0.06
N GLN A 108 2.65 8.53 0.05
CA GLN A 108 1.23 8.71 0.34
C GLN A 108 0.59 7.44 0.90
N CYS A 109 -0.38 7.61 1.80
CA CYS A 109 -1.16 6.51 2.33
C CYS A 109 -2.63 6.89 2.49
N ASN A 110 -3.53 5.90 2.46
CA ASN A 110 -4.95 6.10 2.69
C ASN A 110 -5.23 6.38 4.19
N ASN A 111 -6.32 7.08 4.47
CA ASN A 111 -6.72 7.41 5.84
C ASN A 111 -7.15 6.23 6.71
N THR A 112 -7.52 5.10 6.11
CA THR A 112 -7.90 3.88 6.83
C THR A 112 -6.71 2.98 7.14
N CYS A 113 -5.49 3.51 7.02
CA CYS A 113 -4.27 2.76 7.25
C CYS A 113 -4.19 2.28 8.70
N GLY A 114 -4.16 0.97 8.91
CA GLY A 114 -3.96 0.37 10.24
C GLY A 114 -2.59 0.69 10.87
N ARG A 115 -1.70 1.38 10.14
CA ARG A 115 -0.38 1.85 10.58
C ARG A 115 -0.28 3.38 10.54
N ALA A 116 -1.40 4.09 10.60
CA ALA A 116 -1.41 5.56 10.54
C ALA A 116 -0.56 6.22 11.64
N TYR A 117 -0.37 5.57 12.79
CA TYR A 117 0.51 6.04 13.87
C TYR A 117 1.98 6.14 13.46
N ASP A 118 2.39 5.35 12.46
CA ASP A 118 3.74 5.41 11.90
C ASP A 118 3.90 6.54 10.87
N HIS A 119 2.86 7.31 10.54
CA HIS A 119 2.93 8.41 9.57
C HIS A 119 3.67 9.64 10.15
N VAL A 120 4.90 9.43 10.59
CA VAL A 120 5.76 10.40 11.25
C VAL A 120 7.08 10.54 10.49
N PRO A 121 7.78 11.67 10.59
CA PRO A 121 9.10 11.79 10.01
C PRO A 121 10.11 10.89 10.74
N TYR A 122 11.03 10.29 9.98
CA TYR A 122 12.22 9.62 10.53
C TYR A 122 13.47 10.37 10.09
N ASP A 123 14.55 10.19 10.86
CA ASP A 123 15.88 10.55 10.39
C ASP A 123 16.21 9.76 9.12
N HIS A 124 16.59 10.49 8.08
CA HIS A 124 16.94 9.94 6.78
C HIS A 124 18.12 8.97 6.89
N ASN A 125 19.09 9.21 7.78
CA ASN A 125 20.24 8.32 7.97
C ASN A 125 20.05 7.32 9.12
N GLY A 126 18.89 7.37 9.78
CA GLY A 126 18.60 6.50 10.92
C GLY A 126 18.51 5.02 10.56
N THR A 127 18.63 4.18 11.60
CA THR A 127 18.52 2.71 11.49
C THR A 127 17.18 2.27 10.92
N HIS A 128 16.08 2.96 11.24
CA HIS A 128 14.75 2.68 10.72
C HIS A 128 14.65 2.79 9.19
N TYR A 129 15.02 3.95 8.61
CA TYR A 129 15.00 4.14 7.15
C TYR A 129 16.06 3.31 6.43
N THR A 130 17.18 3.01 7.08
CA THR A 130 18.16 2.06 6.55
C THR A 130 17.58 0.64 6.49
N GLY A 131 16.90 0.18 7.54
CA GLY A 131 16.18 -1.10 7.54
C GLY A 131 15.06 -1.14 6.49
N LEU A 132 14.30 -0.06 6.37
CA LEU A 132 13.19 0.01 5.42
C LEU A 132 13.67 0.02 3.96
N LYS A 133 14.81 0.68 3.68
CA LYS A 133 15.45 0.63 2.36
C LYS A 133 15.91 -0.79 2.00
N LYS A 134 16.58 -1.48 2.93
CA LYS A 134 16.97 -2.88 2.73
C LYS A 134 15.74 -3.78 2.48
N TRP A 135 14.66 -3.53 3.22
CA TRP A 135 13.40 -4.24 3.01
C TRP A 135 12.82 -3.94 1.62
N SER A 136 12.78 -2.67 1.21
CA SER A 136 12.20 -2.24 -0.06
C SER A 136 12.95 -2.82 -1.26
N ASP A 137 14.27 -2.88 -1.19
CA ASP A 137 15.10 -3.42 -2.28
C ASP A 137 14.83 -4.90 -2.53
N LYS A 138 14.49 -5.65 -1.48
CA LYS A 138 14.15 -7.08 -1.56
C LYS A 138 12.70 -7.35 -1.92
N CYS A 139 11.80 -6.44 -1.54
CA CYS A 139 10.36 -6.67 -1.62
C CYS A 139 9.67 -5.95 -2.78
N ILE A 140 10.32 -4.97 -3.41
CA ILE A 140 9.80 -4.21 -4.57
C ILE A 140 10.57 -4.67 -5.81
N VAL A 141 10.17 -5.85 -6.30
CA VAL A 141 10.75 -6.52 -7.46
C VAL A 141 9.71 -6.67 -8.56
N THR A 142 10.18 -6.71 -9.80
CA THR A 142 9.40 -6.94 -11.00
C THR A 142 9.18 -8.43 -11.24
N GLN A 143 8.22 -8.77 -12.10
CA GLN A 143 7.93 -10.14 -12.49
C GLN A 143 9.14 -10.82 -13.14
N GLY A 144 9.87 -10.13 -14.03
CA GLY A 144 11.07 -10.65 -14.67
C GLY A 144 12.24 -10.83 -13.69
N GLU A 145 12.42 -9.91 -12.73
CA GLU A 145 13.38 -10.09 -11.62
C GLU A 145 13.03 -11.35 -10.82
N MET A 146 11.74 -11.57 -10.52
CA MET A 146 11.25 -12.75 -9.83
C MET A 146 11.48 -14.05 -10.63
N ASP A 147 11.12 -14.06 -11.90
CA ASP A 147 11.28 -15.22 -12.78
C ASP A 147 12.75 -15.60 -12.92
N THR A 148 13.64 -14.60 -13.02
CA THR A 148 15.09 -14.79 -13.01
C THR A 148 15.55 -15.45 -11.70
N MET A 149 15.08 -14.95 -10.55
CA MET A 149 15.41 -15.52 -9.24
C MET A 149 14.88 -16.96 -9.08
N LEU A 150 13.68 -17.27 -9.59
CA LEU A 150 13.11 -18.61 -9.56
C LEU A 150 13.90 -19.57 -10.46
N ALA A 151 14.26 -19.13 -11.67
CA ALA A 151 15.04 -19.93 -12.60
C ALA A 151 16.44 -20.26 -12.03
N ALA A 152 17.10 -19.27 -11.42
CA ALA A 152 18.43 -19.44 -10.84
C ALA A 152 18.46 -20.41 -9.64
N ASN A 153 17.34 -20.56 -8.93
CA ASN A 153 17.27 -21.28 -7.65
C ASN A 153 16.37 -22.53 -7.69
N GLY A 154 16.14 -23.09 -8.88
CA GLY A 154 15.35 -24.33 -9.03
C GLY A 154 13.90 -24.20 -8.52
N GLY A 155 13.29 -23.03 -8.69
CA GLY A 155 11.90 -22.75 -8.31
C GLY A 155 11.70 -22.31 -6.85
N LYS A 156 12.76 -21.94 -6.12
CA LYS A 156 12.70 -21.40 -4.76
C LYS A 156 13.34 -20.02 -4.71
N ILE A 157 13.02 -19.17 -3.74
CA ILE A 157 13.76 -17.90 -3.55
C ILE A 157 14.06 -17.71 -2.07
N THR A 158 15.33 -17.46 -1.77
CA THR A 158 15.76 -17.00 -0.45
C THR A 158 16.02 -15.50 -0.54
N LEU A 159 15.25 -14.70 0.19
CA LEU A 159 15.48 -13.26 0.34
C LEU A 159 16.25 -13.05 1.64
N GLU A 160 17.53 -13.44 1.66
CA GLU A 160 18.44 -13.15 2.79
C GLU A 160 18.63 -11.67 2.98
#